data_AF-A0A3C2AQF7-F1
#
_entry.id   AF-A0A3C2AQF7-F1
#
_cell.length_a   1.000
_cell.length_b   1.000
_cell.length_c   1.000
_cell.angle_alpha   90.00
_cell.angle_beta   90.00
_cell.angle_gamma   90.00
#
_symmetry.space_group_name_H-M   'P 1'
#
loop_
_entity.id
_entity.type
_entity.pdbx_description
1 polymer ?
#
loop_
_entity_poly.entity_id
_entity_poly.type
_entity_poly.pdbx_seq_one_letter_code
_entity_poly.pdbx_strand_id
1 'polypeptide(L)' 'MKEQLRAFEERPAEIVFHWHDSKTEAKGWVVISSLRGGAAGGGTRMRPGLTEDEVLSLAKTMEIKFTIAGPAIGGAKSG' A
#
# COMPACT_ATOMS: atom_id res chain seq x y z
N MET A 1 9.93 -13.32 -15.70
CA MET A 1 8.75 -13.24 -14.80
C MET A 1 9.12 -13.19 -13.31
N LYS A 2 9.78 -14.21 -12.71
CA LYS A 2 10.13 -14.17 -11.27
C LYS A 2 11.04 -12.99 -10.88
N GLU A 3 12.03 -12.68 -11.70
CA GLU A 3 12.92 -11.53 -11.48
C GLU A 3 12.19 -10.20 -11.54
N GLN A 4 11.23 -10.05 -12.46
CA GLN A 4 10.43 -8.82 -12.60
C GLN A 4 9.50 -8.62 -11.40
N LEU A 5 8.90 -9.70 -10.90
CA LEU A 5 8.08 -9.65 -9.68
C LEU A 5 8.93 -9.27 -8.47
N ARG A 6 10.12 -9.86 -8.33
CA ARG A 6 11.06 -9.49 -7.26
C ARG A 6 11.47 -8.03 -7.34
N ALA A 7 11.88 -7.55 -8.52
CA ALA A 7 12.22 -6.15 -8.71
C ALA A 7 11.06 -5.21 -8.36
N PHE A 8 9.82 -5.60 -8.66
CA PHE A 8 8.63 -4.84 -8.26
C PHE A 8 8.38 -4.89 -6.74
N GLU A 9 8.56 -6.04 -6.10
CA GLU A 9 8.46 -6.24 -4.65
C GLU A 9 9.56 -5.49 -3.88
N GLU A 10 10.73 -5.30 -4.46
CA GLU A 10 11.86 -4.56 -3.85
C GLU A 10 11.81 -3.06 -4.13
N ARG A 11 11.10 -2.62 -5.18
CA ARG A 11 10.96 -1.19 -5.50
C ARG A 11 10.35 -0.43 -4.32
N PRO A 12 10.95 0.66 -3.83
CA PRO A 12 10.35 1.46 -2.77
C PRO A 12 8.93 1.94 -3.13
N ALA A 13 8.06 2.02 -2.13
CA ALA A 13 6.78 2.71 -2.30
C ALA A 13 7.00 4.21 -2.54
N GLU A 14 6.06 4.86 -3.19
CA GLU A 14 6.08 6.31 -3.44
C GLU A 14 6.11 7.09 -2.13
N ILE A 15 5.25 6.71 -1.18
CA ILE A 15 5.23 7.29 0.16
C ILE A 15 4.67 6.31 1.19
N VAL A 16 5.22 6.38 2.40
CA VAL A 16 4.72 5.70 3.59
C VAL A 16 4.51 6.73 4.68
N PHE A 17 3.27 6.85 5.15
CA PHE A 17 2.94 7.64 6.33
C PHE A 17 2.78 6.72 7.52
N HIS A 18 3.47 7.05 8.60
CA HIS A 18 3.28 6.45 9.92
C HIS A 18 2.40 7.36 10.75
N TRP A 19 1.40 6.80 11.41
CA TRP A 19 0.57 7.55 12.35
C TRP A 19 0.44 6.80 13.67
N HIS A 20 0.23 7.58 14.72
CA HIS A 20 -0.04 7.12 16.06
C HIS A 20 -1.20 7.96 16.61
N ASP A 21 -2.24 7.32 17.12
CA ASP A 21 -3.37 8.02 17.71
C ASP A 21 -2.99 8.57 19.09
N SER A 22 -3.38 9.80 19.40
CA SER A 22 -3.00 10.44 20.67
C SER A 22 -3.85 10.02 21.87
N LYS A 23 -4.94 9.26 21.63
CA LYS A 23 -5.91 8.87 22.65
C LYS A 23 -5.90 7.36 22.93
N THR A 24 -5.26 6.56 22.08
CA THR A 24 -5.19 5.11 22.15
C THR A 24 -3.78 4.63 21.83
N GLU A 25 -3.51 3.34 21.99
CA GLU A 25 -2.23 2.73 21.58
C GLU A 25 -2.20 2.35 20.09
N ALA A 26 -3.18 2.81 19.32
CA ALA A 26 -3.27 2.49 17.91
C ALA A 26 -2.14 3.20 17.13
N LYS A 27 -1.39 2.40 16.39
CA LYS A 27 -0.47 2.84 15.35
C LYS A 27 -0.93 2.29 14.02
N GLY A 28 -0.58 2.97 12.95
CA GLY A 28 -0.87 2.47 11.62
C GLY A 28 -0.06 3.14 10.54
N TRP A 29 -0.38 2.72 9.32
CA TRP A 29 0.34 3.08 8.11
C TRP A 29 -0.63 3.44 7.00
N VAL A 30 -0.25 4.42 6.20
CA VAL A 30 -0.83 4.67 4.89
C VAL A 30 0.29 4.55 3.87
N VAL A 31 0.21 3.54 3.02
CA VAL A 31 1.20 3.28 1.97
C VAL A 31 0.61 3.62 0.62
N ILE A 32 1.30 4.44 -0.15
CA ILE A 32 1.04 4.68 -1.57
C ILE A 32 2.17 4.01 -2.34
N SER A 33 1.86 2.93 -3.05
CA SER A 33 2.83 2.18 -3.86
C SER A 33 3.17 2.91 -5.16
N SER A 34 2.18 3.56 -5.77
CA SER A 34 2.34 4.39 -6.95
C SER A 34 1.19 5.38 -7.09
N LEU A 35 1.41 6.42 -7.90
CA LEU A 35 0.39 7.34 -8.38
C LEU A 35 0.18 7.13 -9.88
N ARG A 36 -1.07 7.20 -10.32
CA ARG A 36 -1.42 7.25 -11.75
C ARG A 36 -2.53 8.28 -11.93
N GLY A 37 -2.34 9.24 -12.84
CA GLY A 37 -3.25 10.37 -13.00
C GLY A 37 -3.39 11.23 -11.73
N GLY A 38 -2.36 11.23 -10.86
CA GLY A 38 -2.39 11.98 -9.60
C GLY A 38 -3.20 11.34 -8.47
N ALA A 39 -3.70 10.11 -8.64
CA ALA A 39 -4.49 9.42 -7.63
C ALA A 39 -3.97 8.00 -7.35
N ALA A 40 -4.30 7.48 -6.17
CA ALA A 40 -4.10 6.09 -5.77
C ALA A 40 -5.24 5.62 -4.85
N GLY A 41 -5.45 4.30 -4.75
CA GLY A 41 -6.54 3.78 -3.93
C GLY A 41 -6.33 2.38 -3.37
N GLY A 42 -7.10 2.07 -2.34
CA GLY A 42 -7.24 0.76 -1.72
C GLY A 42 -7.93 0.87 -0.37
N GLY A 43 -8.40 -0.26 0.16
CA GLY A 43 -9.15 -0.27 1.43
C GLY A 43 -8.25 -0.15 2.65
N THR A 44 -8.86 -0.18 3.83
CA THR A 44 -8.19 -0.26 5.15
C THR A 44 -8.23 -1.69 5.67
N ARG A 45 -7.14 -2.18 6.28
CA ARG A 45 -7.11 -3.47 6.99
C ARG A 45 -6.86 -3.17 8.46
N MET A 46 -7.72 -3.64 9.35
CA MET A 46 -7.57 -3.41 10.78
C MET A 46 -7.64 -4.75 11.50
N ARG A 47 -6.53 -5.16 12.13
CA ARG A 47 -6.48 -6.35 12.99
C ARG A 47 -5.32 -6.24 13.99
N PRO A 48 -5.40 -6.90 15.15
CA PRO A 48 -4.25 -7.07 16.03
C PRO A 48 -3.07 -7.73 15.29
N GLY A 49 -1.86 -7.22 15.53
CA GLY A 49 -0.62 -7.75 14.94
C GLY A 49 -0.45 -7.47 13.44
N LEU A 50 -1.11 -6.44 12.89
CA LEU A 50 -0.81 -5.95 11.54
C LEU A 50 0.56 -5.25 11.52
N THR A 51 1.32 -5.47 10.45
CA THR A 51 2.67 -4.90 10.27
C THR A 51 2.73 -3.98 9.06
N GLU A 52 3.70 -3.07 9.07
CA GLU A 52 4.01 -2.20 7.92
C GLU A 52 4.25 -2.99 6.64
N ASP A 53 5.04 -4.06 6.71
CA ASP A 53 5.35 -4.91 5.56
C ASP A 53 4.09 -5.54 4.93
N GLU A 54 3.11 -5.91 5.74
CA GLU A 54 1.83 -6.41 5.24
C GLU A 54 1.06 -5.29 4.51
N VAL A 55 1.00 -4.09 5.08
CA VAL A 55 0.34 -2.94 4.45
C VAL A 55 1.03 -2.58 3.13
N LEU A 56 2.37 -2.59 3.10
CA LEU A 56 3.18 -2.34 1.92
C LEU A 56 2.92 -3.38 0.82
N SER A 57 2.95 -4.67 1.15
CA SER A 57 2.67 -5.76 0.20
C SER A 57 1.26 -5.67 -0.38
N LEU A 58 0.28 -5.32 0.45
CA LEU A 58 -1.10 -5.11 0.01
C LEU A 58 -1.23 -3.88 -0.91
N ALA A 59 -0.52 -2.78 -0.63
CA ALA A 59 -0.51 -1.59 -1.49
C ALA A 59 0.07 -1.90 -2.89
N LYS A 60 1.16 -2.67 -2.94
CA LYS A 60 1.76 -3.16 -4.20
C LYS A 60 0.81 -4.07 -4.98
N THR A 61 0.08 -4.92 -4.27
CA THR A 61 -0.96 -5.76 -4.88
C THR A 61 -2.10 -4.90 -5.47
N MET A 62 -2.47 -3.80 -4.81
CA MET A 62 -3.46 -2.86 -5.35
C MET A 62 -2.98 -2.16 -6.62
N GLU A 63 -1.69 -1.84 -6.71
CA GLU A 63 -1.09 -1.27 -7.93
C GLU A 63 -1.20 -2.24 -9.12
N ILE A 64 -0.88 -3.52 -8.92
CA ILE A 64 -1.06 -4.55 -9.96
C ILE A 64 -2.54 -4.66 -10.34
N LYS A 65 -3.43 -4.73 -9.33
CA LYS A 65 -4.87 -4.83 -9.56
C LYS A 65 -5.41 -3.69 -10.41
N PHE A 66 -5.07 -2.44 -10.10
CA PHE A 66 -5.56 -1.28 -10.85
C PHE A 66 -4.85 -1.06 -12.19
N THR A 67 -3.65 -1.61 -12.35
CA THR A 67 -3.01 -1.69 -13.67
C THR A 67 -3.80 -2.62 -14.62
N ILE A 68 -4.37 -3.72 -14.11
CA ILE A 68 -5.05 -4.74 -14.92
C ILE A 68 -6.57 -4.52 -15.00
N ALA A 69 -7.24 -4.25 -13.88
CA ALA A 69 -8.70 -4.36 -13.75
C ALA A 69 -9.29 -3.34 -12.77
N GLY A 70 -9.08 -2.05 -13.00
CA GLY A 70 -9.64 -1.01 -12.14
C GLY A 70 -9.60 0.38 -12.76
N PRO A 71 -10.01 1.41 -11.99
CA PRO A 71 -9.81 2.78 -12.43
C PRO A 71 -8.32 3.04 -12.70
N ALA A 72 -8.03 3.96 -13.62
CA ALA A 72 -6.66 4.30 -14.03
C ALA A 72 -5.92 5.14 -12.96
N ILE A 73 -5.84 4.61 -11.75
CA ILE A 73 -5.18 5.17 -10.56
C ILE A 73 -4.09 4.22 -10.06
N GLY A 74 -3.21 4.71 -9.18
CA GLY A 74 -2.14 3.93 -8.56
C GLY A 74 -2.61 3.09 -7.37
N GLY A 75 -1.72 2.28 -6.82
CA GLY A 75 -2.02 1.41 -5.68
C GLY A 75 -1.76 2.06 -4.34
N ALA A 76 -2.72 1.95 -3.41
CA ALA A 76 -2.53 2.35 -2.02
C ALA A 76 -3.15 1.33 -1.06
N LYS A 77 -2.76 1.38 0.21
CA LYS A 77 -3.39 0.62 1.29
C LYS A 77 -3.19 1.35 2.61
N SER A 78 -4.16 1.23 3.51
CA SER A 78 -3.98 1.56 4.91
C SER A 78 -4.20 0.36 5.82
N GLY A 79 -3.62 0.44 7.00
CA GLY A 79 -3.89 -0.47 8.11
C GLY A 79 -3.16 -0.10 9.37
#